data_AF-A0A2M8B7D5-F1
#
_entry.id   AF-A0A2M8B7D5-F1
#
_cell.length_a   1.000
_cell.length_b   1.000
_cell.length_c   1.000
_cell.angle_alpha   90.00
_cell.angle_beta   90.00
_cell.angle_gamma   90.00
#
_symmetry.space_group_name_H-M   'P 1'
#
loop_
_entity.id
_entity.type
_entity.pdbx_description
1 polymer ?
#
loop_
_entity_poly.entity_id
_entity_poly.type
_entity_poly.pdbx_seq_one_letter_code
_entity_poly.pdbx_strand_id
1 'polypeptide(L)'
;MSTSNAQKLPDPDALIETMLLMVAANGTVNDGEMNELSKVVSEHPIFKGFDTEAVAQSFSKAFEALAVEGFEKRMEAIADALGTHHAQLLAFALACQVCFADGRIDETEFALLRTFQIVFGLSDETVSFVITHIQDRDSIDHIVDRLWKLYTETEQPDIQSVYIEVMLLMATEGGVVQEDEITQLAMTVASHADFSGMNTSQVSEAIQTALARIQADGTATRLSALSRQLVDISERTKAMGFAYSILVADGVVAPGESRCLKQMQAAFRLSEEAMKRIVSTIPAE
;
A
#
# COMPACT_ATOMS: atom_id res chain seq x y z
N MET A 1 21.96 -2.42 17.13
CA MET A 1 20.90 -3.45 17.12
C MET A 1 19.82 -2.89 16.21
N SER A 2 19.74 -3.44 15.00
CA SER A 2 18.91 -2.94 13.91
C SER A 2 17.43 -3.01 14.29
N THR A 3 16.73 -1.88 14.18
CA THR A 3 15.27 -1.85 14.29
C THR A 3 14.70 -2.63 13.12
N SER A 4 14.33 -3.87 13.42
CA SER A 4 13.51 -4.72 12.57
C SER A 4 12.28 -3.90 12.16
N ASN A 5 12.22 -3.54 10.88
CA ASN A 5 10.94 -3.35 10.20
C ASN A 5 10.31 -4.75 10.21
N ALA A 6 9.73 -5.13 11.35
CA ALA A 6 9.07 -6.40 11.53
C ALA A 6 7.92 -6.40 10.54
N GLN A 7 8.16 -7.03 9.40
CA GLN A 7 7.26 -7.10 8.27
C GLN A 7 5.92 -7.56 8.81
N LYS A 8 4.96 -6.65 8.89
CA LYS A 8 3.63 -6.98 9.37
C LYS A 8 3.12 -8.06 8.42
N LEU A 9 2.86 -9.25 8.97
CA LEU A 9 2.31 -10.34 8.17
C LEU A 9 1.03 -9.82 7.50
N PRO A 10 0.87 -10.02 6.18
CA PRO A 10 -0.34 -9.64 5.47
C PRO A 10 -1.56 -10.25 6.14
N ASP A 11 -2.68 -9.53 6.06
CA ASP A 11 -3.96 -10.02 6.53
C ASP A 11 -4.34 -11.29 5.74
N PRO A 12 -4.44 -12.47 6.38
CA PRO A 12 -4.78 -13.71 5.69
C PRO A 12 -6.15 -13.63 5.01
N ASP A 13 -7.10 -12.86 5.55
CA ASP A 13 -8.42 -12.69 4.93
C ASP A 13 -8.30 -12.01 3.56
N ALA A 14 -7.42 -11.00 3.43
CA ALA A 14 -7.18 -10.33 2.16
C ALA A 14 -6.49 -11.23 1.12
N LEU A 15 -5.60 -12.13 1.57
CA LEU A 15 -4.98 -13.13 0.69
C LEU A 15 -6.00 -14.16 0.19
N ILE A 16 -6.85 -14.66 1.09
CA ILE A 16 -7.93 -15.61 0.74
C ILE A 16 -8.92 -14.95 -0.21
N GLU A 17 -9.33 -13.72 0.07
CA GLU A 17 -10.26 -12.99 -0.79
C GLU A 17 -9.67 -12.75 -2.18
N THR A 18 -8.37 -12.42 -2.29
CA THR A 18 -7.68 -12.28 -3.59
C THR A 18 -7.76 -13.59 -4.40
N MET A 19 -7.46 -14.73 -3.78
CA MET A 19 -7.57 -16.03 -4.46
C MET A 19 -9.02 -16.35 -4.82
N LEU A 20 -9.99 -16.04 -3.95
CA LEU A 20 -11.41 -16.28 -4.23
C LEU A 20 -11.90 -15.47 -5.43
N LEU A 21 -11.53 -14.19 -5.51
CA LEU A 21 -11.87 -13.35 -6.67
C LEU A 21 -11.32 -13.95 -7.97
N MET A 22 -10.13 -14.56 -7.93
CA MET A 22 -9.56 -15.29 -9.07
C MET A 22 -10.43 -16.47 -9.48
N VAL A 23 -10.80 -17.34 -8.53
CA VAL A 23 -11.67 -18.51 -8.81
C VAL A 23 -13.07 -18.09 -9.29
N ALA A 24 -13.55 -16.92 -8.88
CA ALA A 24 -14.86 -16.42 -9.27
C ALA A 24 -14.88 -15.66 -10.63
N ALA A 25 -13.73 -15.48 -11.28
CA ALA A 25 -13.54 -14.54 -12.40
C ALA A 25 -14.53 -14.75 -13.56
N ASN A 26 -14.72 -16.00 -13.98
CA ASN A 26 -15.58 -16.38 -15.11
C ASN A 26 -17.02 -16.70 -14.69
N GLY A 27 -17.36 -16.51 -13.40
CA GLY A 27 -18.70 -16.80 -12.85
C GLY A 27 -18.99 -18.29 -12.62
N THR A 28 -18.03 -19.18 -12.92
CA THR A 28 -18.13 -20.62 -12.69
C THR A 28 -16.90 -21.12 -11.94
N VAL A 29 -17.09 -21.53 -10.68
CA VAL A 29 -16.01 -22.10 -9.89
C VAL A 29 -15.61 -23.47 -10.45
N ASN A 30 -14.37 -23.60 -10.90
CA ASN A 30 -13.79 -24.87 -11.35
C ASN A 30 -13.32 -25.69 -10.13
N ASP A 31 -13.62 -26.99 -10.11
CA ASP A 31 -13.18 -27.91 -9.06
C ASP A 31 -11.65 -27.93 -8.94
N GLY A 32 -10.91 -27.77 -10.04
CA GLY A 32 -9.44 -27.74 -10.06
C GLY A 32 -8.87 -26.54 -9.30
N GLU A 33 -9.34 -25.34 -9.60
CA GLU A 33 -8.93 -24.09 -8.96
C GLU A 33 -9.32 -24.06 -7.47
N MET A 34 -10.55 -24.51 -7.14
CA MET A 34 -11.00 -24.54 -5.76
C MET A 34 -10.22 -25.56 -4.91
N ASN A 35 -9.82 -26.69 -5.51
CA ASN A 35 -8.93 -27.65 -4.85
C ASN A 35 -7.53 -27.06 -4.63
N GLU A 36 -6.96 -26.34 -5.61
CA GLU A 36 -5.65 -25.70 -5.43
C GLU A 36 -5.71 -24.57 -4.40
N LEU A 37 -6.77 -23.75 -4.38
CA LEU A 37 -6.98 -22.75 -3.33
C LEU A 37 -7.02 -23.42 -1.95
N SER A 38 -7.85 -24.45 -1.78
CA SER A 38 -7.98 -25.19 -0.52
C SER A 38 -6.64 -25.77 -0.07
N LYS A 39 -5.87 -26.31 -1.01
CA LYS A 39 -4.52 -26.83 -0.77
C LYS A 39 -3.56 -25.73 -0.31
N VAL A 40 -3.50 -24.60 -1.03
CA VAL A 40 -2.67 -23.44 -0.68
C VAL A 40 -2.97 -22.96 0.74
N VAL A 41 -4.25 -22.83 1.10
CA VAL A 41 -4.66 -22.41 2.44
C VAL A 41 -4.27 -23.43 3.51
N SER A 42 -4.32 -24.72 3.21
CA SER A 42 -3.94 -25.77 4.16
C SER A 42 -2.43 -25.96 4.34
N GLU A 43 -1.63 -25.64 3.31
CA GLU A 43 -0.20 -25.96 3.25
C GLU A 43 0.70 -24.74 3.46
N HIS A 44 0.29 -23.55 3.03
CA HIS A 44 1.16 -22.38 3.04
C HIS A 44 1.37 -21.85 4.48
N PRO A 45 2.63 -21.62 4.93
CA PRO A 45 2.94 -21.23 6.31
C PRO A 45 2.22 -19.98 6.81
N ILE A 46 1.84 -19.07 5.90
CA ILE A 46 1.13 -17.84 6.23
C ILE A 46 -0.27 -18.06 6.80
N PHE A 47 -0.90 -19.17 6.42
CA PHE A 47 -2.21 -19.59 6.93
C PHE A 47 -2.10 -20.54 8.12
N LYS A 48 -0.90 -20.71 8.69
CA LYS A 48 -0.72 -21.56 9.88
C LYS A 48 -1.54 -21.00 11.05
N GLY A 49 -2.55 -21.76 11.46
CA GLY A 49 -3.48 -21.36 12.53
C GLY A 49 -4.81 -20.81 12.02
N PHE A 50 -4.98 -20.64 10.71
CA PHE A 50 -6.29 -20.58 10.07
C PHE A 50 -6.83 -22.01 9.98
N ASP A 51 -7.78 -22.36 10.85
CA ASP A 51 -8.46 -23.64 10.75
C ASP A 51 -9.49 -23.63 9.61
N THR A 52 -10.01 -24.80 9.28
CA THR A 52 -10.97 -24.97 8.19
C THR A 52 -12.26 -24.17 8.39
N GLU A 53 -12.63 -23.88 9.65
CA GLU A 53 -13.80 -23.07 9.97
C GLU A 53 -13.53 -21.58 9.68
N ALA A 54 -12.39 -21.05 10.10
CA ALA A 54 -11.96 -19.69 9.80
C ALA A 54 -11.91 -19.44 8.29
N VAL A 55 -11.34 -20.40 7.54
CA VAL A 55 -11.27 -20.33 6.07
C VAL A 55 -12.67 -20.27 5.46
N ALA A 56 -13.58 -21.14 5.88
CA ALA A 56 -14.97 -21.13 5.41
C ALA A 56 -15.69 -19.82 5.73
N GLN A 57 -15.45 -19.24 6.92
CA GLN A 57 -15.99 -17.94 7.29
C GLN A 57 -15.42 -16.81 6.42
N SER A 58 -14.12 -16.80 6.14
CA SER A 58 -13.48 -15.81 5.27
C SER A 58 -14.03 -15.89 3.84
N PHE A 59 -14.24 -17.10 3.32
CA PHE A 59 -14.95 -17.31 2.06
C PHE A 59 -16.36 -16.73 2.05
N SER A 60 -17.17 -17.05 3.08
CA SER A 60 -18.54 -16.54 3.17
C SER A 60 -18.57 -15.01 3.20
N LYS A 61 -17.71 -14.40 4.03
CA LYS A 61 -17.59 -12.94 4.13
C LYS A 61 -17.17 -12.32 2.80
N ALA A 62 -16.19 -12.90 2.11
CA ALA A 62 -15.72 -12.41 0.83
C ALA A 62 -16.81 -12.48 -0.25
N PHE A 63 -17.58 -13.59 -0.32
CA PHE A 63 -18.72 -13.69 -1.25
C PHE A 63 -19.83 -12.68 -0.93
N GLU A 64 -20.18 -12.51 0.34
CA GLU A 64 -21.18 -11.52 0.76
C GLU A 64 -20.71 -10.10 0.43
N ALA A 65 -19.46 -9.76 0.73
CA ALA A 65 -18.89 -8.46 0.44
C ALA A 65 -18.82 -8.21 -1.07
N LEU A 66 -18.44 -9.21 -1.87
CA LEU A 66 -18.45 -9.12 -3.34
C LEU A 66 -19.87 -8.87 -3.88
N ALA A 67 -20.87 -9.56 -3.35
CA ALA A 67 -22.27 -9.39 -3.77
C ALA A 67 -22.85 -8.02 -3.42
N VAL A 68 -22.43 -7.43 -2.30
CA VAL A 68 -22.93 -6.13 -1.81
C VAL A 68 -22.17 -4.95 -2.41
N GLU A 69 -20.84 -5.02 -2.44
CA GLU A 69 -19.97 -3.89 -2.78
C GLU A 69 -19.55 -3.91 -4.25
N GLY A 70 -19.55 -5.09 -4.87
CA GLY A 70 -19.08 -5.29 -6.24
C GLY A 70 -17.56 -5.41 -6.34
N PHE A 71 -17.13 -5.96 -7.48
CA PHE A 71 -15.74 -6.35 -7.73
C PHE A 71 -14.74 -5.19 -7.56
N GLU A 72 -15.00 -4.03 -8.17
CA GLU A 72 -14.09 -2.88 -8.16
C GLU A 72 -13.79 -2.39 -6.73
N LYS A 73 -14.82 -2.30 -5.88
CA LYS A 73 -14.63 -1.87 -4.48
C LYS A 73 -13.88 -2.90 -3.65
N ARG A 74 -14.13 -4.19 -3.88
CA ARG A 74 -13.40 -5.26 -3.17
C ARG A 74 -11.93 -5.25 -3.52
N MET A 75 -11.58 -5.01 -4.78
CA MET A 75 -10.18 -4.87 -5.22
C MET A 75 -9.44 -3.75 -4.48
N GLU A 76 -10.06 -2.58 -4.33
CA GLU A 76 -9.49 -1.47 -3.57
C GLU A 76 -9.34 -1.82 -2.08
N ALA A 77 -10.37 -2.44 -1.49
CA ALA A 77 -10.35 -2.86 -0.10
C ALA A 77 -9.25 -3.90 0.20
N ILE A 78 -9.04 -4.85 -0.70
CA ILE A 78 -7.96 -5.85 -0.62
C ILE A 78 -6.60 -5.15 -0.69
N ALA A 79 -6.39 -4.27 -1.66
CA ALA A 79 -5.13 -3.56 -1.80
C ALA A 79 -4.77 -2.75 -0.54
N ASP A 80 -5.77 -2.07 0.03
CA ASP A 80 -5.65 -1.34 1.29
C ASP A 80 -5.35 -2.27 2.48
N ALA A 81 -5.98 -3.45 2.54
CA ALA A 81 -5.78 -4.42 3.63
C ALA A 81 -4.39 -5.08 3.57
N LEU A 82 -3.88 -5.36 2.36
CA LEU A 82 -2.54 -5.92 2.16
C LEU A 82 -1.43 -4.94 2.58
N GLY A 83 -1.61 -3.64 2.34
CA GLY A 83 -0.82 -2.59 3.00
C GLY A 83 0.61 -2.38 2.47
N THR A 84 1.25 -3.41 1.91
CA THR A 84 2.67 -3.40 1.51
C THR A 84 2.87 -4.06 0.15
N HIS A 85 3.91 -3.64 -0.56
CA HIS A 85 4.29 -4.22 -1.85
C HIS A 85 4.60 -5.72 -1.72
N HIS A 86 5.22 -6.13 -0.61
CA HIS A 86 5.46 -7.55 -0.35
C HIS A 86 4.17 -8.36 -0.21
N ALA A 87 3.19 -7.84 0.56
CA ALA A 87 1.89 -8.49 0.73
C ALA A 87 1.12 -8.58 -0.60
N GLN A 88 1.16 -7.52 -1.39
CA GLN A 88 0.56 -7.45 -2.72
C GLN A 88 1.20 -8.42 -3.70
N LEU A 89 2.54 -8.54 -3.67
CA LEU A 89 3.27 -9.52 -4.46
C LEU A 89 2.90 -10.95 -4.07
N LEU A 90 2.82 -11.25 -2.77
CA LEU A 90 2.40 -12.56 -2.28
C LEU A 90 0.96 -12.88 -2.71
N ALA A 91 0.04 -11.93 -2.55
CA ALA A 91 -1.36 -12.09 -2.98
C ALA A 91 -1.46 -12.39 -4.48
N PHE A 92 -0.68 -11.67 -5.30
CA PHE A 92 -0.60 -11.90 -6.74
C PHE A 92 -0.04 -13.28 -7.08
N ALA A 93 1.05 -13.71 -6.42
CA ALA A 93 1.65 -15.02 -6.64
C ALA A 93 0.69 -16.16 -6.27
N LEU A 94 -0.05 -16.02 -5.16
CA LEU A 94 -1.08 -16.97 -4.73
C LEU A 94 -2.23 -17.05 -5.75
N ALA A 95 -2.71 -15.90 -6.25
CA ALA A 95 -3.74 -15.86 -7.29
C ALA A 95 -3.26 -16.55 -8.59
N CYS A 96 -2.01 -16.31 -9.01
CA CYS A 96 -1.40 -17.02 -10.13
C CYS A 96 -1.35 -18.53 -9.89
N GLN A 97 -0.94 -18.99 -8.70
CA GLN A 97 -0.88 -20.43 -8.42
C GLN A 97 -2.24 -21.11 -8.58
N VAL A 98 -3.30 -20.48 -8.04
CA VAL A 98 -4.67 -20.99 -8.16
C VAL A 98 -5.14 -21.02 -9.61
N CYS A 99 -4.90 -19.94 -10.35
CA CYS A 99 -5.29 -19.81 -11.75
C CYS A 99 -4.57 -20.80 -12.66
N PHE A 100 -3.27 -21.02 -12.47
CA PHE A 100 -2.49 -21.95 -13.29
C PHE A 100 -2.59 -23.42 -12.83
N ALA A 101 -3.52 -23.76 -11.92
CA ALA A 101 -3.63 -25.10 -11.34
C ALA A 101 -3.77 -26.22 -12.38
N ASP A 102 -4.55 -25.98 -13.44
CA ASP A 102 -4.77 -26.93 -14.53
C ASP A 102 -3.81 -26.73 -15.73
N GLY A 103 -2.91 -25.75 -15.64
CA GLY A 103 -1.95 -25.39 -16.68
C GLY A 103 -2.52 -24.59 -17.84
N ARG A 104 -3.75 -24.07 -17.73
CA ARG A 104 -4.38 -23.18 -18.71
C ARG A 104 -4.88 -21.92 -18.01
N ILE A 105 -5.10 -20.88 -18.81
CA ILE A 105 -5.73 -19.64 -18.37
C ILE A 105 -6.61 -19.13 -19.50
N ASP A 106 -7.84 -18.74 -19.19
CA ASP A 106 -8.76 -18.14 -20.15
C ASP A 106 -8.60 -16.60 -20.23
N GLU A 107 -9.29 -15.98 -21.19
CA GLU A 107 -9.20 -14.53 -21.42
C GLU A 107 -9.72 -13.71 -20.22
N THR A 108 -10.70 -14.23 -19.48
CA THR A 108 -11.33 -13.58 -18.32
C THR A 108 -10.39 -13.58 -17.12
N GLU A 109 -9.80 -14.74 -16.84
CA GLU A 109 -8.80 -14.90 -15.78
C GLU A 109 -7.56 -14.06 -16.05
N PHE A 110 -7.09 -14.03 -17.30
CA PHE A 110 -5.95 -13.19 -17.69
C PHE A 110 -6.27 -11.70 -17.55
N ALA A 111 -7.47 -11.27 -17.93
CA ALA A 111 -7.92 -9.88 -17.72
C ALA A 111 -8.00 -9.53 -16.23
N LEU A 112 -8.38 -10.49 -15.38
CA LEU A 112 -8.39 -10.31 -13.94
C LEU A 112 -6.98 -10.22 -13.34
N LEU A 113 -6.02 -11.07 -13.75
CA LEU A 113 -4.62 -10.94 -13.34
C LEU A 113 -4.05 -9.57 -13.72
N ARG A 114 -4.40 -9.06 -14.90
CA ARG A 114 -4.02 -7.69 -15.30
C ARG A 114 -4.62 -6.62 -14.40
N THR A 115 -5.84 -6.84 -13.91
CA THR A 115 -6.47 -5.94 -12.96
C THR A 115 -5.76 -5.97 -11.61
N PHE A 116 -5.41 -7.15 -11.10
CA PHE A 116 -4.57 -7.29 -9.91
C PHE A 116 -3.24 -6.57 -10.08
N GLN A 117 -2.54 -6.78 -11.20
CA GLN A 117 -1.28 -6.09 -11.50
C GLN A 117 -1.41 -4.56 -11.35
N ILE A 118 -2.43 -3.97 -11.97
CA ILE A 118 -2.63 -2.51 -11.96
C ILE A 118 -2.93 -2.00 -10.54
N VAL A 119 -3.85 -2.67 -9.84
CA VAL A 119 -4.30 -2.27 -8.51
C VAL A 119 -3.18 -2.43 -7.48
N PHE A 120 -2.40 -3.50 -7.57
CA PHE A 120 -1.26 -3.78 -6.70
C PHE A 120 0.01 -3.02 -7.13
N GLY A 121 -0.01 -2.31 -8.26
CA GLY A 121 1.13 -1.53 -8.74
C GLY A 121 2.35 -2.38 -9.08
N LEU A 122 2.15 -3.59 -9.59
CA LEU A 122 3.24 -4.49 -9.97
C LEU A 122 3.78 -4.15 -11.37
N SER A 123 5.10 -4.16 -11.54
CA SER A 123 5.73 -3.91 -12.84
C SER A 123 5.56 -5.10 -13.78
N ASP A 124 5.68 -4.86 -15.09
CA ASP A 124 5.60 -5.91 -16.11
C ASP A 124 6.69 -6.98 -15.90
N GLU A 125 7.89 -6.57 -15.46
CA GLU A 125 8.99 -7.47 -15.13
C GLU A 125 8.64 -8.37 -13.94
N THR A 126 8.05 -7.80 -12.88
CA THR A 126 7.60 -8.55 -11.71
C THR A 126 6.54 -9.57 -12.09
N VAL A 127 5.53 -9.18 -12.86
CA VAL A 127 4.45 -10.08 -13.31
C VAL A 127 5.00 -11.21 -14.18
N SER A 128 5.83 -10.87 -15.16
CA SER A 128 6.46 -11.86 -16.05
C SER A 128 7.30 -12.86 -15.25
N PHE A 129 8.06 -12.38 -14.26
CA PHE A 129 8.84 -13.23 -13.38
C PHE A 129 7.96 -14.21 -12.59
N VAL A 130 6.91 -13.72 -11.93
CA VAL A 130 5.99 -14.54 -11.14
C VAL A 130 5.32 -15.61 -12.01
N ILE A 131 4.73 -15.22 -13.14
CA ILE A 131 4.01 -16.16 -14.02
C ILE A 131 4.95 -17.26 -14.51
N THR A 132 6.15 -16.91 -14.95
CA THR A 132 7.14 -17.89 -15.43
C THR A 132 7.48 -18.92 -14.36
N HIS A 133 7.79 -18.47 -13.14
CA HIS A 133 8.24 -19.37 -12.07
C HIS A 133 7.08 -20.21 -11.49
N ILE A 134 5.85 -19.69 -11.49
CA ILE A 134 4.65 -20.47 -11.14
C ILE A 134 4.43 -21.61 -12.15
N GLN A 135 4.60 -21.35 -13.44
CA GLN A 135 4.48 -22.38 -14.49
C GLN A 135 5.59 -23.44 -14.38
N ASP A 136 6.79 -23.04 -13.97
CA ASP A 136 7.91 -23.94 -13.67
C ASP A 136 7.75 -24.69 -12.33
N ARG A 137 6.67 -24.42 -11.58
CA ARG A 137 6.32 -25.01 -10.28
C ARG A 137 7.34 -24.71 -9.18
N ASP A 138 7.97 -23.54 -9.24
CA ASP A 138 8.76 -23.04 -8.13
C ASP A 138 7.88 -22.70 -6.92
N SER A 139 8.46 -22.80 -5.73
CA SER A 139 7.76 -22.42 -4.48
C SER A 139 7.45 -20.93 -4.45
N ILE A 140 6.24 -20.55 -4.01
CA ILE A 140 5.87 -19.14 -3.80
C ILE A 140 6.86 -18.43 -2.89
N ASP A 141 7.27 -19.05 -1.78
CA ASP A 141 8.24 -18.46 -0.85
C ASP A 141 9.55 -18.13 -1.59
N HIS A 142 10.00 -19.00 -2.49
CA HIS A 142 11.20 -18.75 -3.29
C HIS A 142 11.04 -17.57 -4.26
N ILE A 143 9.89 -17.48 -4.94
CA ILE A 143 9.57 -16.41 -5.89
C ILE A 143 9.53 -15.07 -5.16
N VAL A 144 8.77 -15.01 -4.06
CA VAL A 144 8.56 -13.79 -3.28
C VAL A 144 9.86 -13.35 -2.60
N ASP A 145 10.61 -14.25 -1.97
CA ASP A 145 11.90 -13.92 -1.34
C ASP A 145 12.90 -13.36 -2.35
N ARG A 146 12.95 -13.95 -3.56
CA ARG A 146 13.88 -13.52 -4.60
C ARG A 146 13.55 -12.12 -5.13
N LEU A 147 12.27 -11.86 -5.39
CA LEU A 147 11.82 -10.53 -5.83
C LEU A 147 11.96 -9.50 -4.72
N TRP A 148 11.66 -9.87 -3.47
CA TRP A 148 11.83 -9.00 -2.31
C TRP A 148 13.29 -8.63 -2.12
N LYS A 149 14.22 -9.59 -2.26
CA LYS A 149 15.65 -9.33 -2.21
C LYS A 149 16.07 -8.29 -3.26
N LEU A 150 15.64 -8.46 -4.51
CA LEU A 150 15.92 -7.49 -5.58
C LEU A 150 15.33 -6.10 -5.26
N TYR A 151 14.10 -6.05 -4.76
CA TYR A 151 13.45 -4.80 -4.34
C TYR A 151 14.25 -4.09 -3.25
N THR A 152 14.70 -4.81 -2.22
CA THR A 152 15.46 -4.24 -1.09
C THR A 152 16.92 -3.91 -1.39
N GLU A 153 17.54 -4.56 -2.38
CA GLU A 153 18.91 -4.24 -2.84
C GLU A 153 18.96 -3.00 -3.72
N THR A 154 17.81 -2.52 -4.20
CA THR A 154 17.71 -1.27 -4.96
C THR A 154 17.78 -0.08 -4.01
N GLU A 155 18.39 1.04 -4.42
CA GLU A 155 18.48 2.27 -3.61
C GLU A 155 17.07 2.82 -3.38
N GLN A 156 16.51 2.57 -2.19
CA GLN A 156 15.18 3.03 -1.80
C GLN A 156 15.22 4.52 -1.43
N PRO A 157 14.14 5.28 -1.70
CA PRO A 157 14.07 6.67 -1.29
C PRO A 157 14.19 6.79 0.23
N ASP A 158 14.83 7.85 0.71
CA ASP A 158 14.82 8.21 2.13
C ASP A 158 13.39 8.61 2.55
N ILE A 159 12.65 7.64 3.06
CA ILE A 159 11.23 7.77 3.34
C ILE A 159 10.93 8.86 4.38
N GLN A 160 11.84 9.12 5.32
CA GLN A 160 11.67 10.16 6.33
C GLN A 160 11.71 11.55 5.68
N SER A 161 12.66 11.77 4.78
CA SER A 161 12.71 12.99 3.95
C SER A 161 11.46 13.13 3.06
N VAL A 162 10.93 12.04 2.51
CA VAL A 162 9.68 12.04 1.74
C VAL A 162 8.50 12.51 2.60
N TYR A 163 8.35 11.98 3.81
CA TYR A 163 7.28 12.41 4.73
C TYR A 163 7.38 13.88 5.11
N ILE A 164 8.60 14.37 5.39
CA ILE A 164 8.84 15.79 5.67
C ILE A 164 8.41 16.66 4.48
N GLU A 165 8.78 16.27 3.26
CA GLU A 165 8.41 17.02 2.07
C GLU A 165 6.89 17.03 1.86
N VAL A 166 6.18 15.91 2.13
CA VAL A 166 4.72 15.85 2.11
C VAL A 166 4.07 16.78 3.15
N MET A 167 4.58 16.84 4.38
CA MET A 167 4.12 17.81 5.39
C MET A 167 4.25 19.24 4.88
N LEU A 168 5.38 19.56 4.24
CA LEU A 168 5.67 20.91 3.74
C LEU A 168 4.86 21.29 2.52
N LEU A 169 4.49 20.34 1.66
CA LEU A 169 3.53 20.59 0.58
C LEU A 169 2.16 21.02 1.13
N MET A 170 1.76 20.54 2.30
CA MET A 170 0.55 21.03 2.98
C MET A 170 0.79 22.40 3.62
N ALA A 171 1.86 22.55 4.41
CA ALA A 171 2.15 23.78 5.14
C ALA A 171 2.33 25.01 4.22
N THR A 172 2.90 24.79 3.02
CA THR A 172 3.19 25.89 2.08
C THR A 172 1.96 26.40 1.33
N GLU A 173 0.81 25.73 1.40
CA GLU A 173 -0.44 26.26 0.80
C GLU A 173 -1.01 27.45 1.56
N GLY A 174 -0.73 27.55 2.87
CA GLY A 174 -1.05 28.72 3.69
C GLY A 174 -0.16 29.94 3.38
N GLY A 175 0.93 29.74 2.63
CA GLY A 175 1.91 30.77 2.27
C GLY A 175 3.34 30.39 2.62
N VAL A 176 4.16 31.39 2.90
CA VAL A 176 5.57 31.18 3.26
C VAL A 176 5.65 30.67 4.69
N VAL A 177 6.24 29.48 4.87
CA VAL A 177 6.52 28.91 6.19
C VAL A 177 7.61 29.74 6.88
N GLN A 178 7.32 30.24 8.07
CA GLN A 178 8.20 31.09 8.85
C GLN A 178 9.27 30.27 9.61
N GLU A 179 10.33 30.93 10.06
CA GLU A 179 11.48 30.26 10.69
C GLU A 179 11.15 29.64 12.06
N ASP A 180 10.24 30.26 12.80
CA ASP A 180 9.67 29.73 14.05
C ASP A 180 8.79 28.49 13.80
N GLU A 181 7.97 28.51 12.75
CA GLU A 181 7.17 27.35 12.31
C GLU A 181 8.06 26.17 11.91
N ILE A 182 9.17 26.42 11.18
CA ILE A 182 10.16 25.40 10.85
C ILE A 182 10.74 24.77 12.12
N THR A 183 11.11 25.60 13.10
CA THR A 183 11.72 25.14 14.34
C THR A 183 10.75 24.27 15.13
N GLN A 184 9.49 24.69 15.26
CA GLN A 184 8.45 23.94 15.95
C GLN A 184 8.11 22.63 15.25
N LEU A 185 8.02 22.65 13.91
CA LEU A 185 7.82 21.45 13.11
C LEU A 185 8.99 20.47 13.29
N ALA A 186 10.23 20.95 13.25
CA ALA A 186 11.41 20.11 13.42
C ALA A 186 11.45 19.40 14.77
N MET A 187 11.06 20.10 15.85
CA MET A 187 10.96 19.49 17.18
C MET A 187 9.88 18.42 17.25
N THR A 188 8.68 18.73 16.72
CA THR A 188 7.55 17.79 16.69
C THR A 188 7.90 16.54 15.91
N VAL A 189 8.43 16.71 14.69
CA VAL A 189 8.81 15.60 13.81
C VAL A 189 9.91 14.74 14.42
N ALA A 190 10.98 15.34 14.96
CA ALA A 190 12.08 14.59 15.58
C ALA A 190 11.64 13.77 16.81
N SER A 191 10.53 14.12 17.45
CA SER A 191 9.98 13.37 18.59
C SER A 191 9.10 12.19 18.17
N HIS A 192 8.69 12.12 16.91
CA HIS A 192 7.76 11.11 16.41
C HIS A 192 8.47 9.78 16.13
N ALA A 193 7.81 8.65 16.43
CA ALA A 193 8.41 7.32 16.36
C ALA A 193 8.90 6.94 14.94
N ASP A 194 8.18 7.32 13.89
CA ASP A 194 8.60 7.11 12.49
C ASP A 194 9.88 7.88 12.10
N PHE A 195 10.34 8.82 12.93
CA PHE A 195 11.53 9.65 12.73
C PHE A 195 12.67 9.33 13.71
N SER A 196 12.63 8.19 14.40
CA SER A 196 13.60 7.83 15.46
C SER A 196 15.08 7.77 15.02
N GLY A 197 15.36 7.85 13.72
CA GLY A 197 16.71 7.91 13.15
C GLY A 197 17.27 9.32 12.93
N MET A 198 16.45 10.36 13.14
CA MET A 198 16.83 11.75 12.90
C MET A 198 16.80 12.54 14.22
N ASN A 199 17.83 13.34 14.46
CA ASN A 199 17.78 14.38 15.49
C ASN A 199 17.17 15.68 14.93
N THR A 200 16.85 16.63 15.80
CA THR A 200 16.22 17.91 15.41
C THR A 200 17.02 18.70 14.36
N SER A 201 18.36 18.64 14.40
CA SER A 201 19.21 19.31 13.40
C SER A 201 19.08 18.65 12.03
N GLN A 202 19.05 17.32 11.96
CA GLN A 202 18.87 16.58 10.71
C GLN A 202 17.48 16.80 10.12
N VAL A 203 16.44 16.84 10.97
CA VAL A 203 15.08 17.18 10.53
C VAL A 203 15.03 18.61 9.99
N SER A 204 15.67 19.57 10.66
CA SER A 204 15.73 20.95 10.18
C SER A 204 16.44 21.07 8.83
N GLU A 205 17.52 20.32 8.60
CA GLU A 205 18.23 20.28 7.32
C GLU A 205 17.35 19.67 6.21
N ALA A 206 16.63 18.59 6.52
CA ALA A 206 15.66 17.97 5.61
C ALA A 206 14.52 18.93 5.24
N ILE A 207 13.98 19.68 6.22
CA ILE A 207 12.95 20.70 5.98
C ILE A 207 13.47 21.78 5.02
N GLN A 208 14.66 22.32 5.26
CA GLN A 208 15.26 23.35 4.41
C GLN A 208 15.49 22.84 2.97
N THR A 209 15.97 21.59 2.85
CA THR A 209 16.16 20.94 1.55
C THR A 209 14.84 20.77 0.81
N ALA A 210 13.79 20.33 1.51
CA ALA A 210 12.45 20.15 0.96
C ALA A 210 11.84 21.49 0.51
N LEU A 211 11.91 22.54 1.35
CA LEU A 211 11.43 23.88 1.00
C LEU A 211 12.14 24.43 -0.24
N ALA A 212 13.46 24.28 -0.34
CA ALA A 212 14.22 24.70 -1.52
C ALA A 212 13.76 23.98 -2.80
N ARG A 213 13.46 22.68 -2.72
CA ARG A 213 12.91 21.90 -3.84
C ARG A 213 11.51 22.35 -4.23
N ILE A 214 10.62 22.58 -3.25
CA ILE A 214 9.26 23.06 -3.49
C ILE A 214 9.30 24.43 -4.15
N GLN A 215 10.17 25.33 -3.68
CA GLN A 215 10.36 26.65 -4.27
C GLN A 215 10.90 26.59 -5.71
N ALA A 216 11.81 25.65 -6.00
CA ALA A 216 12.41 25.51 -7.31
C ALA A 216 11.49 24.85 -8.35
N ASP A 217 10.84 23.74 -7.98
CA ASP A 217 10.09 22.90 -8.92
C ASP A 217 8.57 23.16 -8.90
N GLY A 218 8.07 23.76 -7.83
CA GLY A 218 6.64 23.98 -7.56
C GLY A 218 5.92 22.74 -7.01
N THR A 219 4.86 22.99 -6.23
CA THR A 219 4.07 21.98 -5.49
C THR A 219 3.58 20.83 -6.38
N ALA A 220 3.05 21.12 -7.56
CA ALA A 220 2.50 20.10 -8.45
C ALA A 220 3.56 19.11 -8.96
N THR A 221 4.74 19.63 -9.33
CA THR A 221 5.87 18.81 -9.80
C THR A 221 6.39 17.93 -8.66
N ARG A 222 6.54 18.51 -7.47
CA ARG A 222 6.98 17.78 -6.28
C ARG A 222 6.00 16.69 -5.86
N LEU A 223 4.70 16.99 -5.83
CA LEU A 223 3.66 16.00 -5.51
C LEU A 223 3.71 14.79 -6.47
N SER A 224 3.88 15.04 -7.77
CA SER A 224 4.04 13.96 -8.75
C SER A 224 5.33 13.15 -8.57
N ALA A 225 6.41 13.76 -8.06
CA ALA A 225 7.64 13.03 -7.77
C ALA A 225 7.48 12.15 -6.53
N LEU A 226 6.91 12.69 -5.46
CA LEU A 226 6.68 11.97 -4.19
C LEU A 226 5.70 10.81 -4.39
N SER A 227 4.65 10.98 -5.21
CA SER A 227 3.72 9.89 -5.51
C SER A 227 4.38 8.68 -6.19
N ARG A 228 5.53 8.85 -6.84
CA ARG A 228 6.32 7.74 -7.42
C ARG A 228 7.27 7.10 -6.41
N GLN A 229 7.66 7.84 -5.37
CA GLN A 229 8.56 7.36 -4.32
C GLN A 229 7.82 6.61 -3.21
N LEU A 230 6.56 6.99 -2.94
CA LEU A 230 5.68 6.29 -2.01
C LEU A 230 5.09 5.06 -2.69
N VAL A 231 5.86 3.97 -2.74
CA VAL A 231 5.46 2.74 -3.42
C VAL A 231 4.35 2.05 -2.64
N ASP A 232 4.50 1.93 -1.32
CA ASP A 232 3.58 1.19 -0.47
C ASP A 232 2.34 2.00 -0.10
N ILE A 233 1.17 1.35 -0.12
CA ILE A 233 -0.09 1.99 0.33
C ILE A 233 -0.01 2.39 1.82
N SER A 234 0.73 1.63 2.64
CA SER A 234 0.98 2.00 4.04
C SER A 234 1.83 3.28 4.17
N GLU A 235 2.85 3.46 3.34
CA GLU A 235 3.65 4.69 3.29
C GLU A 235 2.81 5.87 2.81
N ARG A 236 1.99 5.67 1.77
CA ARG A 236 1.03 6.68 1.28
C ARG A 236 0.04 7.10 2.37
N THR A 237 -0.48 6.13 3.12
CA THR A 237 -1.40 6.35 4.25
C THR A 237 -0.72 7.15 5.36
N LYS A 238 0.53 6.80 5.72
CA LYS A 238 1.31 7.55 6.71
C LYS A 238 1.62 8.98 6.24
N ALA A 239 2.09 9.14 5.02
CA ALA A 239 2.37 10.44 4.41
C ALA A 239 1.13 11.33 4.42
N MET A 240 -0.03 10.79 4.06
CA MET A 240 -1.30 11.49 4.14
C MET A 240 -1.71 11.81 5.58
N GLY A 241 -1.51 10.90 6.53
CA GLY A 241 -1.74 11.18 7.95
C GLY A 241 -0.90 12.35 8.46
N PHE A 242 0.37 12.43 8.06
CA PHE A 242 1.22 13.57 8.36
C PHE A 242 0.72 14.86 7.72
N ALA A 243 0.37 14.86 6.43
CA ALA A 243 -0.24 16.02 5.78
C ALA A 243 -1.52 16.47 6.49
N TYR A 244 -2.38 15.53 6.89
CA TYR A 244 -3.61 15.83 7.61
C TYR A 244 -3.32 16.42 9.00
N SER A 245 -2.29 15.95 9.71
CA SER A 245 -1.90 16.52 11.01
C SER A 245 -1.46 17.99 10.90
N ILE A 246 -0.81 18.38 9.79
CA ILE A 246 -0.48 19.77 9.48
C ILE A 246 -1.74 20.57 9.20
N LEU A 247 -2.65 20.02 8.39
CA LEU A 247 -3.90 20.67 7.98
C LEU A 247 -4.79 21.09 9.17
N VAL A 248 -4.81 20.28 10.24
CA VAL A 248 -5.70 20.52 11.40
C VAL A 248 -5.00 21.24 12.55
N ALA A 249 -3.70 21.55 12.42
CA ALA A 249 -2.88 22.06 13.52
C ALA A 249 -3.34 23.40 14.08
N ASP A 250 -3.93 24.26 13.25
CA ASP A 250 -4.44 25.59 13.64
C ASP A 250 -5.95 25.60 13.93
N GLY A 251 -6.62 24.45 13.77
CA GLY A 251 -8.06 24.29 13.92
C GLY A 251 -8.91 24.95 12.83
N VAL A 252 -8.31 25.52 11.78
CA VAL A 252 -9.02 26.25 10.71
C VAL A 252 -8.58 25.78 9.33
N VAL A 253 -9.42 24.95 8.72
CA VAL A 253 -9.16 24.46 7.35
C VAL A 253 -9.66 25.44 6.29
N ALA A 254 -8.74 26.11 5.60
CA ALA A 254 -9.04 27.02 4.50
C ALA A 254 -9.44 26.27 3.21
N PRO A 255 -10.20 26.91 2.29
CA PRO A 255 -10.59 26.28 1.01
C PRO A 255 -9.42 25.84 0.13
N GLY A 256 -8.27 26.51 0.22
CA GLY A 256 -7.04 26.15 -0.49
C GLY A 256 -6.45 24.85 0.02
N GLU A 257 -6.35 24.71 1.34
CA GLU A 257 -5.76 23.54 2.00
C GLU A 257 -6.64 22.30 1.82
N SER A 258 -7.97 22.46 1.90
CA SER A 258 -8.91 21.38 1.56
C SER A 258 -8.74 20.89 0.13
N ARG A 259 -8.41 21.78 -0.81
CA ARG A 259 -8.13 21.41 -2.21
C ARG A 259 -6.80 20.69 -2.33
N CYS A 260 -5.76 21.15 -1.65
CA CYS A 260 -4.45 20.49 -1.62
C CYS A 260 -4.56 19.06 -1.07
N LEU A 261 -5.27 18.87 0.05
CA LEU A 261 -5.50 17.54 0.61
C LEU A 261 -6.16 16.59 -0.41
N LYS A 262 -7.18 17.06 -1.14
CA LYS A 262 -7.84 16.27 -2.19
C LYS A 262 -6.89 15.94 -3.35
N GLN A 263 -6.01 16.86 -3.73
CA GLN A 263 -5.01 16.61 -4.76
C GLN A 263 -3.99 15.56 -4.30
N MET A 264 -3.55 15.64 -3.05
CA MET A 264 -2.67 14.63 -2.44
C MET A 264 -3.36 13.26 -2.37
N GLN A 265 -4.63 13.19 -1.97
CA GLN A 265 -5.39 11.96 -1.88
C GLN A 265 -5.46 11.26 -3.24
N ALA A 266 -5.77 12.03 -4.29
CA ALA A 266 -5.80 11.52 -5.66
C ALA A 266 -4.41 11.07 -6.13
N ALA A 267 -3.36 11.86 -5.86
CA ALA A 267 -1.98 11.52 -6.23
C ALA A 267 -1.49 10.24 -5.55
N PHE A 268 -1.84 10.04 -4.29
CA PHE A 268 -1.50 8.86 -3.51
C PHE A 268 -2.47 7.70 -3.70
N ARG A 269 -3.52 7.88 -4.52
CA ARG A 269 -4.53 6.85 -4.83
C ARG A 269 -5.13 6.23 -3.56
N LEU A 270 -5.45 7.08 -2.58
CA LEU A 270 -6.07 6.64 -1.34
C LEU A 270 -7.59 6.60 -1.49
N SER A 271 -8.18 5.47 -1.11
CA SER A 271 -9.64 5.30 -1.06
C SER A 271 -10.29 6.26 -0.05
N GLU A 272 -11.59 6.49 -0.21
CA GLU A 272 -12.37 7.26 0.77
C GLU A 272 -12.36 6.58 2.15
N GLU A 273 -12.35 5.25 2.18
CA GLU A 273 -12.26 4.44 3.39
C GLU A 273 -10.89 4.56 4.07
N ALA A 274 -9.81 4.61 3.29
CA ALA A 274 -8.48 4.94 3.83
C ALA A 274 -8.46 6.34 4.45
N MET A 275 -9.04 7.33 3.77
CA MET A 275 -9.13 8.69 4.31
C MET A 275 -9.95 8.77 5.60
N LYS A 276 -11.12 8.12 5.67
CA LYS A 276 -11.93 8.06 6.89
C LYS A 276 -11.15 7.48 8.07
N ARG A 277 -10.36 6.42 7.82
CA ARG A 277 -9.48 5.83 8.84
C ARG A 277 -8.44 6.85 9.33
N ILE A 278 -7.75 7.53 8.43
CA ILE A 278 -6.77 8.57 8.78
C ILE A 278 -7.42 9.65 9.66
N VAL A 279 -8.54 10.21 9.21
CA VAL A 279 -9.27 11.25 9.95
C VAL A 279 -9.70 10.77 11.34
N SER A 280 -10.14 9.52 11.47
CA SER A 280 -10.55 8.96 12.77
C SER A 280 -9.40 8.74 13.76
N THR A 281 -8.16 8.65 13.29
CA THR A 281 -6.98 8.40 14.14
C THR A 281 -6.38 9.68 14.73
N ILE A 282 -6.71 10.84 14.18
CA ILE A 282 -6.20 12.13 14.63
C ILE A 282 -7.36 12.83 15.36
N PRO A 283 -7.25 13.05 16.69
CA PRO A 283 -8.33 13.67 17.44
C PRO A 283 -8.64 15.06 16.89
N ALA A 284 -9.93 15.36 16.70
CA ALA A 284 -10.37 16.74 16.51
C ALA A 284 -10.17 17.46 17.85
N GLU A 285 -9.27 18.43 17.90
CA GLU A 285 -9.19 19.38 19.02
C GLU A 285 -10.38 20.35 19.01
#